data_AF-A0A133ZYC9-F1
#
_entry.id   AF-A0A133ZYC9-F1
#
_cell.length_a   1.000
_cell.length_b   1.000
_cell.length_c   1.000
_cell.angle_alpha   90.00
_cell.angle_beta   90.00
_cell.angle_gamma   90.00
#
_symmetry.space_group_name_H-M   'P 1'
#
loop_
_entity.id
_entity.type
_entity.pdbx_description
1 polymer ?
#
loop_
_entity_poly.entity_id
_entity_poly.type
_entity_poly.pdbx_seq_one_letter_code
_entity_poly.pdbx_strand_id
1 'polypeptide(L)'
;MTWSENIQKHILDIEHRHVLFTVPEECRKFFFYDRSLLSKLSAAVNQVFKFIFHNVSRKRKRKNKISEHSRYYFTDSDIVHYGLISVIHTFGRDLKWNPHVHAIVSLGGFNKNLEFRKMRYFNVDTIAGQWKYHVLKIIENGSYPNRKIEKAARNTAAKLYKENRRFFFNVGNGDINSTKGIIKYLGRYLARSPIAEYKITDITDKEVTFFFNDLANDKKETYITMPSERFVSHILIHLPPKNFKMVNRYGFYSRHISERLK
;
A
#
# COMPACT_ATOMS: atom_id res chain seq x y z
N MET A 1 23.84 5.94 -12.35
CA MET A 1 23.29 5.82 -10.98
C MET A 1 21.97 5.09 -11.07
N THR A 2 21.87 3.89 -10.49
CA THR A 2 20.61 3.13 -10.49
C THR A 2 19.54 3.88 -9.68
N TRP A 3 18.26 3.71 -10.03
CA TRP A 3 17.15 4.34 -9.28
C TRP A 3 17.19 3.98 -7.78
N SER A 4 17.66 2.77 -7.45
CA SER A 4 17.93 2.29 -6.09
C SER A 4 18.98 3.11 -5.34
N GLU A 5 20.10 3.46 -5.98
CA GLU A 5 21.15 4.30 -5.38
C GLU A 5 20.63 5.72 -5.10
N ASN A 6 19.76 6.25 -5.96
CA ASN A 6 19.17 7.57 -5.74
C ASN A 6 18.22 7.56 -4.53
N ILE A 7 17.47 6.48 -4.32
CA ILE A 7 16.63 6.34 -3.12
C ILE A 7 17.44 6.19 -1.84
N GLN A 8 18.54 5.45 -1.90
CA GLN A 8 19.40 5.24 -0.75
C GLN A 8 19.80 6.54 -0.07
N LYS A 9 20.16 7.55 -0.87
CA LYS A 9 20.57 8.88 -0.39
C LYS A 9 19.46 9.64 0.34
N HIS A 10 18.20 9.26 0.15
CA HIS A 10 17.04 9.93 0.72
C HIS A 10 16.35 9.11 1.82
N ILE A 11 16.86 7.93 2.16
CA ILE A 11 16.36 7.12 3.26
C ILE A 11 17.19 7.43 4.51
N LEU A 12 16.52 7.76 5.61
CA LEU A 12 17.18 7.94 6.90
C LEU A 12 17.55 6.58 7.46
N ASP A 13 18.71 6.49 8.10
CA ASP A 13 19.17 5.28 8.78
C ASP A 13 18.49 5.13 10.15
N ILE A 14 17.20 4.80 10.08
CA ILE A 14 16.32 4.52 11.20
C ILE A 14 15.62 3.19 10.99
N GLU A 15 14.93 2.69 12.01
CA GLU A 15 14.13 1.48 11.88
C GLU A 15 12.83 1.76 11.12
N HIS A 16 12.43 0.81 10.27
CA HIS A 16 11.17 0.85 9.54
C HIS A 16 10.43 -0.46 9.69
N ARG A 17 9.16 -0.43 9.34
CA ARG A 17 8.31 -1.60 9.28
C ARG A 17 7.65 -1.73 7.93
N HIS A 18 7.63 -2.96 7.44
CA HIS A 18 6.83 -3.32 6.29
C HIS A 18 5.39 -3.62 6.71
N VAL A 19 4.44 -2.96 6.07
CA VAL A 19 3.02 -3.24 6.18
C VAL A 19 2.45 -3.51 4.78
N LEU A 20 1.82 -4.66 4.59
CA LEU A 20 1.12 -5.03 3.35
C LEU A 20 -0.36 -4.73 3.50
N PHE A 21 -0.91 -3.79 2.76
CA PHE A 21 -2.34 -3.50 2.71
C PHE A 21 -3.00 -4.24 1.55
N THR A 22 -4.02 -5.06 1.81
CA THR A 22 -4.73 -5.79 0.74
C THR A 22 -6.15 -5.25 0.53
N VAL A 23 -6.67 -5.48 -0.68
CA VAL A 23 -8.05 -5.18 -1.03
C VAL A 23 -8.86 -6.50 -1.06
N PRO A 24 -10.02 -6.58 -0.37
CA PRO A 24 -10.90 -7.74 -0.43
C PRO A 24 -11.32 -8.05 -1.86
N GLU A 25 -11.47 -9.33 -2.18
CA GLU A 25 -11.76 -9.82 -3.53
C GLU A 25 -12.97 -9.14 -4.18
N GLU A 26 -14.03 -8.96 -3.40
CA GLU A 26 -15.28 -8.35 -3.82
C GLU A 26 -15.12 -6.89 -4.26
N CYS A 27 -14.09 -6.21 -3.75
CA CYS A 27 -13.76 -4.83 -4.09
C CYS A 27 -12.85 -4.71 -5.32
N ARG A 28 -12.05 -5.75 -5.64
CA ARG A 28 -10.96 -5.65 -6.63
C ARG A 28 -11.44 -5.28 -8.03
N LYS A 29 -12.61 -5.78 -8.43
CA LYS A 29 -13.22 -5.50 -9.74
C LYS A 29 -13.47 -4.00 -9.97
N PHE A 30 -13.72 -3.22 -8.91
CA PHE A 30 -13.96 -1.79 -9.07
C PHE A 30 -12.69 -1.03 -9.45
N PHE A 31 -11.53 -1.47 -8.97
CA PHE A 31 -10.21 -0.96 -9.40
C PHE A 31 -9.83 -1.42 -10.81
N PHE A 32 -10.51 -2.44 -11.34
CA PHE A 32 -10.38 -2.84 -12.74
C PHE A 32 -11.19 -1.89 -13.63
N TYR A 33 -12.46 -1.64 -13.27
CA TYR A 33 -13.33 -0.72 -14.02
C TYR A 33 -12.87 0.73 -13.98
N ASP A 34 -12.32 1.19 -12.86
CA ASP A 34 -11.73 2.53 -12.72
C ASP A 34 -10.29 2.41 -12.22
N ARG A 35 -9.34 2.43 -13.15
CA ARG A 35 -7.90 2.35 -12.86
C ARG A 35 -7.40 3.55 -12.05
N SER A 36 -8.07 4.69 -12.09
CA SER A 36 -7.66 5.89 -11.37
C SER A 36 -7.68 5.69 -9.85
N LEU A 37 -8.53 4.76 -9.37
CA LEU A 37 -8.67 4.41 -7.96
C LEU A 37 -7.40 3.80 -7.36
N LEU A 38 -6.52 3.20 -8.18
CA LEU A 38 -5.25 2.64 -7.70
C LEU A 38 -4.39 3.73 -7.03
N SER A 39 -4.36 4.94 -7.58
CA SER A 39 -3.59 6.05 -6.99
C SER A 39 -4.13 6.47 -5.62
N LYS A 40 -5.46 6.39 -5.45
CA LYS A 40 -6.14 6.69 -4.18
C LYS A 40 -5.76 5.71 -3.08
N LEU A 41 -5.38 4.46 -3.40
CA LEU A 41 -4.92 3.48 -2.40
C LEU A 41 -3.65 3.95 -1.68
N SER A 42 -2.69 4.53 -2.42
CA SER A 42 -1.48 5.08 -1.82
C SER A 42 -1.79 6.27 -0.90
N ALA A 43 -2.67 7.17 -1.35
CA ALA A 43 -3.12 8.29 -0.53
C ALA A 43 -3.84 7.81 0.75
N ALA A 44 -4.66 6.76 0.64
CA ALA A 44 -5.32 6.13 1.79
C ALA A 44 -4.33 5.55 2.80
N VAL A 45 -3.27 4.85 2.35
CA VAL A 45 -2.21 4.39 3.25
C VAL A 45 -1.57 5.56 4.00
N ASN A 46 -1.32 6.68 3.32
CA ASN A 46 -0.82 7.88 3.97
C ASN A 46 -1.81 8.42 5.02
N GLN A 47 -3.11 8.47 4.73
CA GLN A 47 -4.12 8.90 5.70
C GLN A 47 -4.20 8.00 6.93
N VAL A 48 -4.05 6.67 6.76
CA VAL A 48 -3.97 5.72 7.87
C VAL A 48 -2.79 6.08 8.80
N PHE A 49 -1.60 6.31 8.24
CA PHE A 49 -0.44 6.64 9.07
C PHE A 49 -0.51 8.06 9.64
N LYS A 50 -1.08 9.05 8.94
CA LYS A 50 -1.41 10.35 9.55
C LYS A 50 -2.28 10.18 10.78
N PHE A 51 -3.36 9.40 10.67
CA PHE A 51 -4.28 9.15 11.78
C PHE A 51 -3.56 8.62 13.03
N ILE A 52 -2.57 7.76 12.82
CA ILE A 52 -1.76 7.12 13.86
C ILE A 52 -0.73 8.09 14.43
N PHE A 53 0.20 8.60 13.62
CA PHE A 53 1.29 9.46 14.08
C PHE A 53 0.79 10.78 14.68
N HIS A 54 -0.24 11.38 14.07
CA HIS A 54 -0.81 12.64 14.55
C HIS A 54 -1.75 12.44 15.75
N ASN A 55 -1.86 11.22 16.30
CA ASN A 55 -2.70 10.87 17.44
C ASN A 55 -4.17 11.31 17.28
N VAL A 56 -4.70 11.25 16.05
CA VAL A 56 -6.01 11.84 15.69
C VAL A 56 -7.14 11.25 16.54
N SER A 57 -7.10 9.94 16.84
CA SER A 57 -8.09 9.29 17.74
C SER A 57 -8.15 9.96 19.12
N ARG A 58 -7.00 10.23 19.75
CA ARG A 58 -6.93 10.90 21.05
C ARG A 58 -7.42 12.35 20.95
N LYS A 59 -7.07 13.05 19.87
CA LYS A 59 -7.49 14.44 19.63
C LYS A 59 -9.00 14.56 19.47
N ARG A 60 -9.63 13.64 18.74
CA ARG A 60 -11.08 13.57 18.59
C ARG A 60 -11.80 13.35 19.93
N LYS A 61 -11.17 12.65 20.88
CA LYS A 61 -11.72 12.39 22.23
C LYS A 61 -11.46 13.51 23.26
N ARG A 62 -10.74 14.58 22.91
CA ARG A 62 -10.52 15.72 23.83
C ARG A 62 -11.87 16.34 24.24
N LYS A 63 -12.03 16.62 25.54
CA LYS A 63 -13.17 17.39 26.09
C LYS A 63 -13.18 18.80 25.49
N ASN A 64 -12.03 19.46 25.50
CA ASN A 64 -11.85 20.78 24.89
C ASN A 64 -11.30 20.62 23.47
N LYS A 65 -12.09 21.01 22.46
CA LYS A 65 -11.64 20.97 21.07
C LYS A 65 -10.62 22.07 20.80
N ILE A 66 -9.53 21.70 20.15
CA ILE A 66 -8.48 22.62 19.71
C ILE A 66 -8.49 22.57 18.18
N SER A 67 -8.53 23.73 17.54
CA SER A 67 -8.44 23.85 16.08
C SER A 67 -7.16 23.21 15.56
N GLU A 68 -7.23 22.53 14.41
CA GLU A 68 -6.06 21.91 13.77
C GLU A 68 -4.99 22.92 13.36
N HIS A 69 -5.39 24.19 13.19
CA HIS A 69 -4.50 25.31 12.87
C HIS A 69 -3.82 25.92 14.11
N SER A 70 -4.23 25.52 15.31
CA SER A 70 -3.64 26.04 16.54
C SER A 70 -2.23 25.49 16.76
N ARG A 71 -1.31 26.34 17.22
CA ARG A 71 0.03 25.92 17.68
C ARG A 71 0.00 24.90 18.83
N TYR A 72 -1.14 24.80 19.53
CA TYR A 72 -1.38 23.85 20.63
C TYR A 72 -2.05 22.55 20.18
N TYR A 73 -2.37 22.40 18.89
CA TYR A 73 -3.00 21.16 18.40
C TYR A 73 -2.10 19.95 18.62
N PHE A 74 -0.82 20.10 18.28
CA PHE A 74 0.24 19.11 18.49
C PHE A 74 1.01 19.38 19.79
N THR A 75 1.16 18.33 20.59
CA THR A 75 2.02 18.33 21.79
C THR A 75 3.46 17.97 21.42
N ASP A 76 4.41 18.19 22.33
CA ASP A 76 5.83 17.83 22.09
C ASP A 76 6.04 16.31 22.01
N SER A 77 5.08 15.53 22.48
CA SER A 77 5.05 14.07 22.35
C SER A 77 4.42 13.57 21.05
N ASP A 78 3.70 14.41 20.30
CA ASP A 78 3.11 14.01 19.02
C ASP A 78 4.18 13.96 17.94
N ILE A 79 4.21 12.87 17.16
CA ILE A 79 5.02 12.80 15.94
C ILE A 79 4.26 13.54 14.84
N VAL A 80 4.88 14.58 14.27
CA VAL A 80 4.29 15.40 13.20
C VAL A 80 4.85 14.98 11.84
N HIS A 81 6.14 14.64 11.80
CA HIS A 81 6.86 14.25 10.58
C HIS A 81 7.31 12.80 10.67
N TYR A 82 6.68 11.92 9.89
CA TYR A 82 7.05 10.50 9.75
C TYR A 82 7.52 10.21 8.32
N GLY A 83 8.15 9.06 8.11
CA GLY A 83 8.60 8.60 6.80
C GLY A 83 7.68 7.50 6.29
N LEU A 84 7.16 7.66 5.07
CA LEU A 84 6.36 6.62 4.42
C LEU A 84 6.71 6.51 2.94
N ILE A 85 6.99 5.28 2.49
CA ILE A 85 7.07 4.91 1.08
C ILE A 85 5.99 3.87 0.82
N SER A 86 5.16 4.08 -0.20
CA SER A 86 4.13 3.12 -0.60
C SER A 86 4.33 2.71 -2.05
N VAL A 87 4.18 1.42 -2.32
CA VAL A 87 4.30 0.80 -3.64
C VAL A 87 3.01 0.07 -3.95
N ILE A 88 2.34 0.47 -5.03
CA ILE A 88 1.13 -0.19 -5.53
C ILE A 88 1.53 -1.40 -6.36
N HIS A 89 0.82 -2.51 -6.16
CA HIS A 89 0.89 -3.71 -6.98
C HIS A 89 -0.50 -4.11 -7.44
N THR A 90 -0.57 -4.83 -8.55
CA THR A 90 -1.83 -5.18 -9.22
C THR A 90 -2.02 -6.68 -9.46
N PHE A 91 -1.01 -7.50 -9.17
CA PHE A 91 -0.99 -8.93 -9.46
C PHE A 91 -0.75 -9.78 -8.22
N GLY A 92 -1.42 -10.91 -8.14
CA GLY A 92 -1.09 -11.99 -7.21
C GLY A 92 0.12 -12.80 -7.70
N ARG A 93 0.51 -13.81 -6.91
CA ARG A 93 1.57 -14.75 -7.34
C ARG A 93 1.13 -15.62 -8.52
N ASP A 94 -0.17 -15.78 -8.68
CA ASP A 94 -0.87 -16.52 -9.73
C ASP A 94 -1.28 -15.63 -10.93
N LEU A 95 -0.73 -14.41 -11.02
CA LEU A 95 -1.02 -13.41 -12.05
C LEU A 95 -2.48 -12.91 -12.11
N LYS A 96 -3.32 -13.24 -11.13
CA LYS A 96 -4.68 -12.69 -11.10
C LYS A 96 -4.68 -11.23 -10.67
N TRP A 97 -5.72 -10.51 -11.11
CA TRP A 97 -5.99 -9.15 -10.67
C TRP A 97 -6.14 -9.06 -9.14
N ASN A 98 -5.13 -8.49 -8.49
CA ASN A 98 -5.02 -8.39 -7.05
C ASN A 98 -4.36 -7.07 -6.64
N PRO A 99 -5.09 -5.94 -6.65
CA PRO A 99 -4.56 -4.66 -6.19
C PRO A 99 -4.24 -4.69 -4.70
N HIS A 100 -3.02 -4.32 -4.35
CA HIS A 100 -2.54 -4.22 -2.98
C HIS A 100 -1.41 -3.19 -2.86
N VAL A 101 -1.09 -2.76 -1.64
CA VAL A 101 -0.07 -1.75 -1.38
C VAL A 101 0.94 -2.27 -0.39
N HIS A 102 2.21 -2.26 -0.78
CA HIS A 102 3.34 -2.47 0.10
C HIS A 102 3.78 -1.13 0.67
N ALA A 103 3.79 -0.99 2.00
CA ALA A 103 4.19 0.23 2.68
C ALA A 103 5.42 -0.01 3.55
N ILE A 104 6.37 0.92 3.49
CA ILE A 104 7.52 0.99 4.37
C ILE A 104 7.36 2.26 5.18
N VAL A 105 7.16 2.11 6.48
CA VAL A 105 6.89 3.22 7.40
C VAL A 105 7.99 3.29 8.46
N SER A 106 8.44 4.49 8.82
CA SER A 106 9.42 4.67 9.90
C SER A 106 8.83 4.27 11.25
N LEU A 107 9.64 3.67 12.14
CA LEU A 107 9.27 3.35 13.53
C LEU A 107 9.50 4.53 14.47
N GLY A 108 9.00 5.69 14.06
CA GLY A 108 9.20 6.97 14.73
C GLY A 108 9.15 8.12 13.76
N GLY A 109 9.43 9.32 14.26
CA GLY A 109 9.49 10.54 13.49
C GLY A 109 9.74 11.74 14.36
N PHE A 110 9.71 12.93 13.76
CA PHE A 110 10.01 14.17 14.46
C PHE A 110 8.74 14.84 14.99
N ASN A 111 8.82 15.39 16.20
CA ASN A 111 7.78 16.26 16.73
C ASN A 111 7.84 17.66 16.08
N LYS A 112 7.01 18.59 16.55
CA LYS A 112 6.99 19.98 16.06
C LYS A 112 8.28 20.77 16.33
N ASN A 113 9.10 20.32 17.28
CA ASN A 113 10.39 20.90 17.64
C ASN A 113 11.56 20.19 16.94
N LEU A 114 11.27 19.28 15.99
CA LEU A 114 12.26 18.50 15.25
C LEU A 114 13.05 17.49 16.12
N GLU A 115 12.52 17.12 17.27
CA GLU A 115 13.09 16.07 18.10
C GLU A 115 12.54 14.71 17.70
N PHE A 116 13.41 13.72 17.55
CA PHE A 116 13.00 12.38 17.15
C PHE A 116 12.30 11.65 18.31
N ARG A 117 11.12 11.09 18.02
CA ARG A 117 10.33 10.26 18.93
C ARG A 117 10.12 8.88 18.31
N LYS A 118 10.42 7.82 19.07
CA LYS A 118 10.25 6.43 18.63
C LYS A 118 8.78 6.03 18.69
N MET A 119 8.34 5.24 17.71
CA MET A 119 7.01 4.62 17.69
C MET A 119 7.10 3.22 17.06
N ARG A 120 7.37 2.22 17.90
CA ARG A 120 7.51 0.82 17.46
C ARG A 120 6.21 0.04 17.47
N TYR A 121 5.19 0.52 18.19
CA TYR A 121 3.91 -0.15 18.29
C TYR A 121 2.88 0.53 17.38
N PHE A 122 2.28 -0.25 16.48
CA PHE A 122 1.12 0.17 15.69
C PHE A 122 -0.07 -0.67 16.10
N ASN A 123 -1.15 -0.03 16.56
CA ASN A 123 -2.36 -0.74 16.90
C ASN A 123 -3.00 -1.30 15.60
N VAL A 124 -3.01 -2.62 15.54
CA VAL A 124 -3.35 -3.39 14.35
C VAL A 124 -4.83 -3.13 13.99
N ASP A 125 -5.76 -3.14 14.94
CA ASP A 125 -7.19 -2.91 14.66
C ASP A 125 -7.50 -1.49 14.19
N THR A 126 -6.78 -0.50 14.71
CA THR A 126 -6.87 0.89 14.25
C THR A 126 -6.47 1.00 12.79
N ILE A 127 -5.35 0.39 12.39
CA ILE A 127 -4.92 0.35 10.97
C ILE A 127 -5.99 -0.32 10.11
N ALA A 128 -6.51 -1.47 10.54
CA ALA A 128 -7.54 -2.20 9.77
C ALA A 128 -8.81 -1.37 9.59
N GLY A 129 -9.27 -0.73 10.67
CA GLY A 129 -10.48 0.10 10.65
C GLY A 129 -10.33 1.30 9.72
N GLN A 130 -9.21 2.03 9.81
CA GLN A 130 -8.92 3.15 8.91
C GLN A 130 -8.77 2.68 7.45
N TRP A 131 -8.05 1.59 7.22
CA TRP A 131 -7.87 1.04 5.87
C TRP A 131 -9.21 0.63 5.24
N LYS A 132 -10.03 -0.10 5.99
CA LYS A 132 -11.38 -0.49 5.58
C LYS A 132 -12.21 0.74 5.18
N TYR A 133 -12.27 1.74 6.05
CA TYR A 133 -12.99 2.98 5.79
C TYR A 133 -12.54 3.62 4.48
N HIS A 134 -11.23 3.80 4.28
CA HIS A 134 -10.71 4.45 3.09
C HIS A 134 -10.96 3.64 1.81
N VAL A 135 -10.74 2.33 1.80
CA VAL A 135 -10.99 1.49 0.62
C VAL A 135 -12.47 1.53 0.24
N LEU A 136 -13.38 1.41 1.21
CA LEU A 136 -14.81 1.45 0.96
C LEU A 136 -15.25 2.83 0.44
N LYS A 137 -14.69 3.91 0.97
CA LYS A 137 -14.94 5.25 0.46
C LYS A 137 -14.38 5.44 -0.96
N ILE A 138 -13.23 4.86 -1.28
CA ILE A 138 -12.64 4.93 -2.62
C ILE A 138 -13.57 4.29 -3.65
N ILE A 139 -14.08 3.08 -3.39
CA ILE A 139 -14.95 2.38 -4.33
C ILE A 139 -16.35 3.02 -4.40
N GLU A 140 -16.85 3.60 -3.31
CA GLU A 140 -18.14 4.31 -3.32
C GLU A 140 -18.12 5.54 -4.26
N ASN A 141 -16.96 6.19 -4.39
CA ASN A 141 -16.76 7.43 -5.14
C ASN A 141 -15.91 7.21 -6.41
N GLY A 142 -16.02 6.02 -7.02
CA GLY A 142 -15.39 5.71 -8.30
C GLY A 142 -16.18 6.22 -9.49
N SER A 143 -15.48 6.46 -10.60
CA SER A 143 -16.09 6.85 -11.87
C SER A 143 -16.22 5.63 -12.76
N TYR A 144 -17.39 4.98 -12.71
CA TYR A 144 -17.60 3.70 -13.38
C TYR A 144 -18.25 3.84 -14.76
N PRO A 145 -18.03 2.88 -15.68
CA PRO A 145 -18.56 2.95 -17.05
C PRO A 145 -20.10 3.01 -17.15
N ASN A 146 -20.82 2.52 -16.13
CA ASN A 146 -22.27 2.57 -16.12
C ASN A 146 -22.84 2.52 -14.69
N ARG A 147 -24.11 2.90 -14.58
CA ARG A 147 -24.86 2.98 -13.31
C ARG A 147 -25.04 1.61 -12.62
N LYS A 148 -25.02 0.50 -13.37
CA LYS A 148 -25.10 -0.86 -12.80
C LYS A 148 -23.85 -1.17 -11.97
N ILE A 149 -22.66 -0.84 -12.49
CA ILE A 149 -21.38 -1.02 -11.77
C ILE A 149 -21.30 -0.05 -10.58
N GLU A 150 -21.71 1.21 -10.75
CA GLU A 150 -21.76 2.19 -9.66
C GLU A 150 -22.65 1.72 -8.50
N LYS A 151 -23.86 1.24 -8.80
CA LYS A 151 -24.77 0.66 -7.80
C LYS A 151 -24.14 -0.57 -7.13
N ALA A 152 -23.48 -1.43 -7.89
CA ALA A 152 -22.76 -2.58 -7.33
C ALA A 152 -21.64 -2.15 -6.37
N ALA A 153 -20.88 -1.10 -6.69
CA ALA A 153 -19.82 -0.57 -5.82
C ALA A 153 -20.37 -0.05 -4.49
N ARG A 154 -21.45 0.75 -4.55
CA ARG A 154 -22.13 1.25 -3.34
C ARG A 154 -22.72 0.12 -2.50
N ASN A 155 -23.36 -0.86 -3.13
CA ASN A 155 -23.92 -2.01 -2.42
C ASN A 155 -22.84 -2.87 -1.76
N THR A 156 -21.72 -3.13 -2.46
CA THR A 156 -20.57 -3.84 -1.88
C THR A 156 -19.99 -3.06 -0.70
N ALA A 157 -19.83 -1.74 -0.82
CA ALA A 157 -19.36 -0.91 0.28
C ALA A 157 -20.30 -0.96 1.49
N ALA A 158 -21.60 -0.75 1.28
CA ALA A 158 -22.62 -0.79 2.33
C ALA A 158 -22.65 -2.14 3.05
N LYS A 159 -22.55 -3.26 2.31
CA LYS A 159 -22.44 -4.61 2.86
C LYS A 159 -21.20 -4.74 3.76
N LEU A 160 -20.03 -4.39 3.23
CA LEU A 160 -18.76 -4.54 3.94
C LEU A 160 -18.63 -3.62 5.14
N TYR A 161 -19.26 -2.44 5.15
CA TYR A 161 -19.33 -1.58 6.34
C TYR A 161 -20.03 -2.28 7.51
N LYS A 162 -21.11 -3.03 7.25
CA LYS A 162 -21.89 -3.75 8.26
C LYS A 162 -21.20 -5.02 8.76
N GLU A 163 -20.42 -5.68 7.92
CA GLU A 163 -19.68 -6.88 8.32
C GLU A 163 -18.57 -6.55 9.31
N ASN A 164 -18.43 -7.34 10.38
CA ASN A 164 -17.26 -7.27 11.26
C ASN A 164 -16.03 -7.95 10.63
N ARG A 165 -15.75 -7.61 9.37
CA ARG A 165 -14.63 -8.13 8.61
C ARG A 165 -13.48 -7.13 8.63
N ARG A 166 -12.33 -7.61 9.09
CA ARG A 166 -11.05 -6.92 9.00
C ARG A 166 -10.53 -6.97 7.57
N PHE A 167 -10.08 -5.85 7.02
CA PHE A 167 -9.37 -5.88 5.74
C PHE A 167 -7.95 -6.39 6.00
N PHE A 168 -7.56 -7.43 5.26
CA PHE A 168 -6.32 -8.13 5.57
C PHE A 168 -5.13 -7.21 5.33
N PHE A 169 -4.25 -7.15 6.31
CA PHE A 169 -2.94 -6.59 6.15
C PHE A 169 -1.95 -7.43 6.93
N ASN A 170 -0.79 -7.70 6.33
CA ASN A 170 0.28 -8.40 7.03
C ASN A 170 1.29 -7.36 7.50
N VAL A 171 1.51 -7.29 8.80
CA VAL A 171 2.68 -6.60 9.35
C VAL A 171 3.80 -7.62 9.33
N GLY A 172 4.78 -7.44 8.45
CA GLY A 172 5.89 -8.39 8.39
C GLY A 172 6.54 -8.55 9.77
N ASN A 173 6.84 -9.79 10.16
CA ASN A 173 7.50 -10.11 11.44
C ASN A 173 8.94 -9.56 11.56
N GLY A 174 9.44 -8.81 10.57
CA GLY A 174 10.78 -8.25 10.55
C GLY A 174 10.73 -6.75 10.44
N ASP A 175 11.20 -6.06 11.48
CA ASP A 175 11.59 -4.67 11.36
C ASP A 175 12.74 -4.58 10.34
N ILE A 176 12.62 -3.67 9.38
CA ILE A 176 13.65 -3.43 8.37
C ILE A 176 14.62 -2.44 8.99
N ASN A 177 15.64 -2.97 9.66
CA ASN A 177 16.56 -2.20 10.50
C ASN A 177 17.76 -1.62 9.74
N SER A 178 17.70 -1.54 8.41
CA SER A 178 18.78 -0.91 7.65
C SER A 178 18.30 -0.35 6.32
N THR A 179 18.94 0.73 5.90
CA THR A 179 18.80 1.33 4.57
C THR A 179 19.00 0.28 3.46
N LYS A 180 19.98 -0.63 3.62
CA LYS A 180 20.23 -1.75 2.68
C LYS A 180 19.05 -2.73 2.62
N GLY A 181 18.44 -3.05 3.76
CA GLY A 181 17.24 -3.87 3.83
C GLY A 181 16.06 -3.25 3.10
N ILE A 182 15.87 -1.94 3.25
CA ILE A 182 14.81 -1.18 2.56
C ILE A 182 15.04 -1.17 1.05
N ILE A 183 16.28 -0.99 0.59
CA ILE A 183 16.60 -1.00 -0.84
C ILE A 183 16.38 -2.40 -1.43
N LYS A 184 16.88 -3.45 -0.78
CA LYS A 184 16.65 -4.83 -1.22
C LYS A 184 15.15 -5.13 -1.27
N TYR A 185 14.39 -4.60 -0.31
CA TYR A 185 12.95 -4.70 -0.31
C TYR A 185 12.35 -3.95 -1.50
N LEU A 186 12.59 -2.65 -1.64
CA LEU A 186 12.04 -1.82 -2.72
C LEU A 186 12.42 -2.37 -4.10
N GLY A 187 13.66 -2.80 -4.30
CA GLY A 187 14.12 -3.42 -5.55
C GLY A 187 13.32 -4.65 -5.93
N ARG A 188 13.01 -5.54 -4.97
CA ARG A 188 12.17 -6.75 -5.21
C ARG A 188 10.75 -6.42 -5.68
N TYR A 189 10.21 -5.27 -5.28
CA TYR A 189 8.85 -4.87 -5.58
C TYR A 189 8.73 -3.94 -6.78
N LEU A 190 9.82 -3.28 -7.17
CA LEU A 190 9.77 -2.22 -8.19
C LEU A 190 10.33 -2.62 -9.54
N ALA A 191 11.25 -3.58 -9.55
CA ALA A 191 11.78 -4.15 -10.79
C ALA A 191 10.94 -5.33 -11.30
N ARG A 192 9.88 -5.72 -10.58
CA ARG A 192 9.20 -6.98 -10.87
C ARG A 192 8.13 -6.80 -11.94
N SER A 193 8.40 -7.36 -13.12
CA SER A 193 7.37 -7.81 -14.06
C SER A 193 6.33 -8.68 -13.32
N PRO A 194 5.06 -8.75 -13.75
CA PRO A 194 4.06 -9.62 -13.14
C PRO A 194 4.55 -11.05 -12.88
N ILE A 195 5.39 -11.56 -13.78
CA ILE A 195 6.07 -12.86 -13.68
C ILE A 195 7.58 -12.70 -13.93
N ALA A 196 8.39 -13.52 -13.26
CA ALA A 196 9.81 -13.64 -13.56
C ALA A 196 10.00 -14.74 -14.60
N GLU A 197 10.89 -14.53 -15.58
CA GLU A 197 11.08 -15.44 -16.72
C GLU A 197 11.33 -16.90 -16.29
N TYR A 198 12.20 -17.13 -15.31
CA TYR A 198 12.49 -18.48 -14.79
C TYR A 198 11.27 -19.22 -14.20
N LYS A 199 10.15 -18.53 -13.97
CA LYS A 199 8.90 -19.15 -13.50
C LYS A 199 8.08 -19.72 -14.65
N ILE A 200 8.34 -19.32 -15.88
CA ILE A 200 7.74 -19.88 -17.08
C ILE A 200 8.53 -21.14 -17.42
N THR A 201 7.88 -22.28 -17.33
CA THR A 201 8.54 -23.59 -17.43
C THR A 201 8.33 -24.24 -18.78
N ASP A 202 7.26 -23.87 -19.48
CA ASP A 202 6.97 -24.38 -20.81
C ASP A 202 6.15 -23.38 -21.62
N ILE A 203 6.44 -23.29 -22.93
CA ILE A 203 5.72 -22.45 -23.89
C ILE A 203 5.52 -23.29 -25.15
N THR A 204 4.26 -23.51 -25.52
CA THR A 204 3.86 -24.13 -26.79
C THR A 204 3.13 -23.12 -27.67
N ASP A 205 2.75 -23.51 -28.89
CA ASP A 205 1.95 -22.66 -29.78
C ASP A 205 0.57 -22.29 -29.18
N LYS A 206 0.05 -23.10 -28.26
CA LYS A 206 -1.31 -22.94 -27.71
C LYS A 206 -1.33 -22.49 -26.26
N GLU A 207 -0.36 -22.91 -25.45
CA GLU A 207 -0.41 -22.79 -24.00
C GLU A 207 0.93 -22.39 -23.40
N VAL A 208 0.86 -21.74 -22.25
CA VAL A 208 2.00 -21.39 -21.40
C VAL A 208 1.81 -22.04 -20.03
N THR A 209 2.87 -22.67 -19.53
CA THR A 209 2.93 -23.21 -18.17
C THR A 209 3.89 -22.38 -17.33
N PHE A 210 3.44 -21.98 -16.15
CA PHE A 210 4.30 -21.32 -15.16
C PHE A 210 3.99 -21.77 -13.75
N PHE A 211 4.94 -21.57 -12.83
CA PHE A 211 4.75 -21.90 -11.43
C PHE A 211 4.79 -20.70 -10.47
N PHE A 212 4.11 -20.86 -9.34
CA PHE A 212 4.17 -19.94 -8.22
C PHE A 212 4.22 -20.67 -6.89
N ASN A 213 4.75 -19.99 -5.87
CA ASN A 213 4.80 -20.52 -4.50
C ASN A 213 3.47 -20.20 -3.82
N ASP A 214 2.63 -21.22 -3.68
CA ASP A 214 1.28 -21.08 -3.17
C ASP A 214 1.28 -20.96 -1.65
N LEU A 215 0.83 -19.83 -1.13
CA LEU A 215 0.73 -19.63 0.32
C LEU A 215 -0.33 -20.51 0.97
N ALA A 216 -1.37 -20.90 0.24
CA ALA A 216 -2.39 -21.79 0.75
C ALA A 216 -1.88 -23.23 0.90
N ASN A 217 -0.87 -23.60 0.12
CA ASN A 217 -0.27 -24.93 0.08
C ASN A 217 1.18 -24.92 0.58
N ASP A 218 1.42 -24.33 1.76
CA ASP A 218 2.72 -24.29 2.44
C ASP A 218 3.91 -23.84 1.55
N LYS A 219 3.68 -22.84 0.69
CA LYS A 219 4.64 -22.29 -0.28
C LYS A 219 5.16 -23.29 -1.33
N LYS A 220 4.50 -24.44 -1.49
CA LYS A 220 4.83 -25.41 -2.54
C LYS A 220 4.69 -24.78 -3.92
N GLU A 221 5.52 -25.27 -4.84
CA GLU A 221 5.42 -24.90 -6.25
C GLU A 221 4.13 -25.46 -6.82
N THR A 222 3.30 -24.57 -7.34
CA THR A 222 2.04 -24.89 -7.99
C THR A 222 2.10 -24.40 -9.42
N TYR A 223 1.82 -25.30 -10.36
CA TYR A 223 1.91 -25.05 -11.79
C TYR A 223 0.53 -24.70 -12.34
N ILE A 224 0.48 -23.73 -13.25
CA ILE A 224 -0.72 -23.36 -14.00
C ILE A 224 -0.36 -23.38 -15.47
N THR A 225 -1.13 -24.14 -16.23
CA THR A 225 -1.14 -24.11 -17.69
C THR A 225 -2.38 -23.34 -18.16
N MET A 226 -2.21 -22.46 -19.14
CA MET A 226 -3.33 -21.72 -19.73
C MET A 226 -3.05 -21.36 -21.19
N PRO A 227 -4.09 -21.04 -21.98
CA PRO A 227 -3.90 -20.57 -23.35
C PRO A 227 -2.99 -19.34 -23.44
N SER A 228 -2.13 -19.30 -24.45
CA SER A 228 -1.14 -18.23 -24.65
C SER A 228 -1.78 -16.84 -24.68
N GLU A 229 -2.94 -16.70 -25.34
CA GLU A 229 -3.71 -15.44 -25.37
C GLU A 229 -4.19 -14.99 -23.99
N ARG A 230 -4.58 -15.94 -23.14
CA ARG A 230 -5.01 -15.67 -21.77
C ARG A 230 -3.83 -15.26 -20.90
N PHE A 231 -2.68 -15.90 -21.08
CA PHE A 231 -1.44 -15.54 -20.39
C PHE A 231 -1.01 -14.11 -20.73
N VAL A 232 -0.99 -13.75 -22.03
CA VAL A 232 -0.69 -12.38 -22.48
C VAL A 232 -1.69 -11.40 -21.87
N SER A 233 -2.99 -11.71 -21.89
CA SER A 233 -4.02 -10.87 -21.28
C SER A 233 -3.79 -10.66 -19.78
N HIS A 234 -3.43 -11.72 -19.04
CA HIS A 234 -3.08 -11.62 -17.62
C HIS A 234 -1.86 -10.71 -17.38
N ILE A 235 -0.89 -10.66 -18.28
CA ILE A 235 0.23 -9.71 -18.16
C ILE A 235 -0.23 -8.28 -18.47
N LEU A 236 -0.94 -8.08 -19.58
CA LEU A 236 -1.33 -6.76 -20.07
C LEU A 236 -2.22 -6.00 -19.10
N ILE A 237 -3.09 -6.67 -18.34
CA ILE A 237 -3.95 -6.02 -17.34
C ILE A 237 -3.19 -5.38 -16.18
N HIS A 238 -1.90 -5.70 -16.02
CA HIS A 238 -1.05 -5.14 -14.96
C HIS A 238 -0.20 -3.96 -15.42
N LEU A 239 -0.18 -3.67 -16.72
CA LEU A 239 0.49 -2.50 -17.25
C LEU A 239 -0.17 -1.24 -16.67
N PRO A 240 0.58 -0.41 -15.94
CA PRO A 240 0.03 0.79 -15.37
C PRO A 240 -0.24 1.82 -16.48
N PRO A 241 -1.24 2.72 -16.33
CA PRO A 241 -1.45 3.81 -17.27
C PRO A 241 -0.18 4.66 -17.45
N LYS A 242 -0.05 5.34 -18.60
CA LYS A 242 1.07 6.26 -18.85
C LYS A 242 1.18 7.27 -17.70
N ASN A 243 2.40 7.51 -17.24
CA ASN A 243 2.73 8.42 -16.12
C ASN A 243 2.14 8.03 -14.75
N PHE A 244 1.60 6.82 -14.60
CA PHE A 244 1.09 6.36 -13.31
C PHE A 244 2.22 6.14 -12.29
N LYS A 245 2.08 6.73 -11.11
CA LYS A 245 3.08 6.63 -10.04
C LYS A 245 2.82 5.40 -9.18
N MET A 246 3.50 4.30 -9.50
CA MET A 246 3.49 3.08 -8.68
C MET A 246 4.10 3.30 -7.30
N VAL A 247 5.12 4.18 -7.22
CA VAL A 247 5.81 4.54 -5.98
C VAL A 247 5.44 5.94 -5.55
N ASN A 248 4.97 6.07 -4.33
CA ASN A 248 4.65 7.35 -3.70
C ASN A 248 5.42 7.46 -2.38
N ARG A 249 5.90 8.67 -2.10
CA ARG A 249 6.69 8.97 -0.90
C ARG A 249 6.05 10.13 -0.16
N TYR A 250 5.93 10.01 1.15
CA TYR A 250 5.24 10.95 2.03
C TYR A 250 6.09 11.30 3.24
N GLY A 251 5.68 12.40 3.89
CA GLY A 251 6.37 12.97 5.04
C GLY A 251 7.82 13.28 4.70
N PHE A 252 8.79 12.86 5.51
CA PHE A 252 10.18 13.19 5.24
C PHE A 252 10.85 12.39 4.10
N TYR A 253 10.13 11.45 3.46
CA TYR A 253 10.55 10.84 2.19
C TYR A 253 9.95 11.53 0.96
N SER A 254 9.07 12.51 1.15
CA SER A 254 8.52 13.29 0.04
C SER A 254 9.61 14.04 -0.71
N ARG A 255 9.41 14.28 -2.01
CA ARG A 255 10.39 14.97 -2.86
C ARG A 255 10.61 16.43 -2.45
N HIS A 256 9.60 17.05 -1.86
CA HIS A 256 9.61 18.45 -1.42
C HIS A 256 9.47 18.48 0.09
N ILE A 257 10.60 18.24 0.77
CA ILE A 257 10.68 18.39 2.21
C ILE A 257 11.20 19.79 2.56
N SER A 258 10.70 20.36 3.65
CA SER A 258 11.23 21.59 4.23
C SER A 258 12.74 21.45 4.45
N GLU A 259 13.52 22.48 4.15
CA GLU A 259 14.97 22.49 4.44
C GLU A 259 15.25 22.23 5.91
N ARG A 260 14.34 22.60 6.81
CA ARG A 260 14.46 22.34 8.25
C ARG A 260 14.46 20.85 8.62
N LEU A 261 13.98 19.97 7.73
CA LEU A 261 13.95 18.51 7.92
C LEU A 261 14.98 17.78 7.04
N LYS A 262 15.68 18.49 6.14
CA LYS A 262 16.80 17.94 5.38
C LYS A 262 18.03 17.84 6.28
#